data_AF-A0A3G4RPU8-F1
#
_entry.id   AF-A0A3G4RPU8-F1
#
_cell.length_a   1.000
_cell.length_b   1.000
_cell.length_c   1.000
_cell.angle_alpha   90.00
_cell.angle_beta   90.00
_cell.angle_gamma   90.00
#
_symmetry.space_group_name_H-M   'P 1'
#
loop_
_entity.id
_entity.type
_entity.pdbx_description
1 polymer ?
#
loop_
_entity_poly.entity_id
_entity_poly.type
_entity_poly.pdbx_seq_one_letter_code
_entity_poly.pdbx_strand_id
1 'polypeptide(L)' 'MFLTLTVRNCEIGELGTVLTAMNAAFKRMEKRKELSPVQGWIRATEVTRGKDGSAHPHFHCLLMVQPSWFKREELR' A
#
# COMPACT_ATOMS: atom_id res chain seq x y z
N MET A 1 7.86 -7.69 6.91
CA MET A 1 6.82 -8.15 5.96
C MET A 1 6.80 -7.21 4.77
N PHE A 2 6.65 -7.72 3.53
CA PHE A 2 6.52 -6.89 2.33
C PHE A 2 5.06 -6.84 1.89
N LEU A 3 4.54 -5.64 1.59
CA LEU A 3 3.16 -5.39 1.18
C LEU A 3 3.14 -4.49 -0.05
N THR A 4 2.52 -4.95 -1.13
CA THR A 4 2.24 -4.14 -2.32
C THR A 4 0.76 -3.76 -2.34
N LEU A 5 0.47 -2.47 -2.45
CA LEU A 5 -0.89 -1.94 -2.61
C LEU A 5 -1.00 -1.25 -3.95
N THR A 6 -2.02 -1.60 -4.73
CA THR A 6 -2.22 -1.06 -6.06
C THR A 6 -3.68 -0.68 -6.27
N VAL A 7 -3.92 0.17 -7.26
CA VAL A 7 -5.25 0.52 -7.76
C VAL A 7 -5.29 0.28 -9.27
N ARG A 8 -6.48 0.35 -9.86
CA ARG A 8 -6.61 0.33 -11.32
C ARG A 8 -5.82 1.48 -11.94
N ASN A 9 -5.36 1.29 -13.17
CA ASN A 9 -4.73 2.35 -13.95
C ASN A 9 -5.64 3.57 -14.01
N CYS A 10 -5.04 4.76 -13.98
CA CYS A 10 -5.73 6.03 -14.14
C CYS A 10 -5.14 6.81 -15.31
N GLU A 11 -5.91 7.78 -15.82
CA GLU A 11 -5.38 8.78 -16.74
C GLU A 11 -4.21 9.53 -16.09
N ILE A 12 -3.18 9.87 -16.87
CA ILE A 12 -1.96 10.50 -16.33
C ILE A 12 -2.26 11.87 -15.67
N GLY A 13 -3.24 12.61 -16.19
CA GLY A 13 -3.70 13.88 -15.61
C GLY A 13 -4.35 13.72 -14.22
N GLU A 14 -4.93 12.55 -13.94
CA GLU A 14 -5.60 12.25 -12.67
C GLU A 14 -4.65 11.66 -11.62
N LEU A 15 -3.38 11.38 -11.98
CA LEU A 15 -2.42 10.70 -11.11
C LEU A 15 -2.23 11.40 -9.76
N GLY A 16 -2.14 12.74 -9.74
CA GLY A 16 -2.00 13.50 -8.49
C GLY A 16 -3.19 13.34 -7.55
N THR A 17 -4.41 13.37 -8.10
CA THR A 17 -5.66 13.14 -7.38
C THR A 17 -5.70 11.72 -6.81
N VAL A 18 -5.37 10.72 -7.64
CA VAL A 18 -5.33 9.31 -7.24
C VAL A 18 -4.30 9.07 -6.14
N LEU A 19 -3.07 9.60 -6.26
CA LEU A 19 -2.04 9.47 -5.24
C LEU A 19 -2.45 10.13 -3.91
N THR A 20 -3.15 11.27 -3.97
CA THR A 20 -3.71 11.94 -2.78
C THR A 20 -4.74 11.04 -2.09
N ALA A 21 -5.66 10.44 -2.85
CA ALA A 21 -6.65 9.50 -2.34
C ALA A 21 -5.99 8.23 -1.76
N MET A 22 -4.99 7.69 -2.44
CA MET A 22 -4.21 6.53 -1.97
C MET A 22 -3.46 6.84 -0.67
N ASN A 23 -2.87 8.03 -0.53
CA ASN A 23 -2.22 8.48 0.71
C ASN A 23 -3.21 8.59 1.86
N ALA A 24 -4.39 9.18 1.61
CA ALA A 24 -5.44 9.25 2.62
C ALA A 24 -5.95 7.85 3.02
N ALA A 25 -6.12 6.95 2.06
CA ALA A 25 -6.50 5.56 2.30
C ALA A 25 -5.45 4.81 3.13
N PHE A 26 -4.17 5.00 2.82
CA PHE A 26 -3.07 4.41 3.59
C PHE A 26 -3.08 4.89 5.05
N LYS A 27 -3.25 6.20 5.30
CA LYS A 27 -3.38 6.77 6.66
C LYS A 27 -4.60 6.24 7.43
N ARG A 28 -5.67 5.86 6.74
CA ARG A 28 -6.81 5.18 7.39
C ARG A 28 -6.50 3.72 7.68
N MET A 29 -5.85 3.05 6.74
CA MET A 29 -5.45 1.65 6.85
C MET A 29 -4.49 1.44 8.02
N GLU A 30 -3.44 2.25 8.17
CA GLU A 30 -2.44 2.09 9.24
C GLU A 30 -3.05 2.19 10.66
N LYS A 31 -4.20 2.86 10.80
CA LYS A 31 -4.91 3.04 12.08
C LYS A 31 -5.87 1.91 12.41
N ARG A 32 -6.02 0.93 11.52
CA ARG A 32 -6.91 -0.23 11.71
C ARG A 32 -6.38 -1.13 12.82
N LYS A 33 -7.29 -1.70 13.64
CA LYS A 33 -6.93 -2.58 14.76
C LYS A 33 -6.17 -3.82 14.27
N GLU A 34 -6.49 -4.29 13.07
CA GLU A 34 -5.85 -5.40 12.39
C GLU A 34 -4.37 -5.14 12.09
N LEU A 35 -3.99 -3.87 11.90
CA LEU A 35 -2.59 -3.45 11.73
C LEU A 35 -1.92 -2.98 13.02
N SER A 36 -2.62 -3.03 14.17
CA SER A 36 -2.03 -2.65 15.47
C SER A 36 -0.71 -3.36 15.83
N PRO A 37 -0.43 -4.61 15.41
CA PRO A 37 0.87 -5.22 15.70
C PRO A 37 2.01 -4.80 14.72
N VAL A 38 1.73 -3.95 13.72
CA VAL A 38 2.76 -3.31 12.88
C VAL A 38 3.37 -2.15 13.66
N GLN A 39 4.67 -2.22 13.92
CA GLN A 39 5.39 -1.27 14.77
C GLN A 39 5.87 -0.03 14.01
N GLY A 40 5.98 -0.14 12.68
CA GLY A 40 6.44 0.92 11.81
C GLY A 40 6.52 0.43 10.37
N TRP A 41 6.67 1.37 9.45
CA TRP A 41 6.76 1.06 8.02
C TRP A 41 7.56 2.12 7.27
N ILE A 42 8.19 1.69 6.18
CA ILE A 42 8.65 2.58 5.12
C ILE A 42 7.90 2.21 3.84
N ARG A 43 7.69 3.19 2.97
CA ARG A 43 6.93 3.01 1.73
C ARG A 43 7.51 3.84 0.61
N ALA A 44 7.60 3.23 -0.57
CA ALA A 44 7.87 3.91 -1.82
C ALA A 44 6.61 3.94 -2.70
N THR A 45 6.43 5.03 -3.44
CA THR A 45 5.45 5.12 -4.51
C THR A 45 6.15 4.81 -5.83
N GLU A 46 5.64 3.83 -6.55
CA GLU A 46 6.07 3.52 -7.91
C GLU A 46 4.90 3.79 -8.87
N VAL A 47 5.21 4.34 -10.04
CA VAL A 47 4.22 4.57 -11.09
C VAL A 47 4.76 3.97 -12.39
N THR A 48 4.11 2.93 -12.87
CA THR A 48 4.43 2.33 -14.17
C THR A 48 3.56 2.97 -15.25
N ARG A 49 4.13 3.23 -16.43
CA ARG A 49 3.39 3.75 -17.58
C ARG A 49 2.81 2.59 -18.42
N GLY A 50 1.50 2.60 -18.62
CA GLY A 50 0.80 1.68 -19.50
C GLY A 50 1.11 1.95 -20.97
N LYS A 51 0.91 0.94 -21.84
CA LYS A 51 1.11 1.08 -23.30
C LYS A 51 0.15 2.09 -23.93
N ASP A 52 -1.01 2.26 -23.33
CA ASP A 52 -2.05 3.25 -23.68
C ASP A 52 -1.76 4.65 -23.13
N GLY A 53 -0.66 4.83 -22.39
CA GLY A 53 -0.32 6.11 -21.76
C GLY A 53 -0.92 6.31 -20.36
N SER A 54 -1.73 5.36 -19.87
CA SER A 54 -2.25 5.38 -18.49
C SER A 54 -1.13 5.24 -17.46
N ALA A 55 -1.40 5.67 -16.23
CA ALA A 55 -0.51 5.51 -15.09
C ALA A 55 -1.00 4.39 -14.18
N HIS A 56 -0.10 3.50 -13.75
CA HIS A 56 -0.38 2.43 -12.80
C HIS A 56 0.35 2.69 -11.48
N PRO A 57 -0.27 3.46 -10.55
CA PRO A 57 0.34 3.77 -9.27
C PRO A 57 0.23 2.57 -8.31
N HIS A 58 1.30 2.32 -7.58
CA HIS A 58 1.32 1.34 -6.51
C HIS A 58 2.31 1.73 -5.41
N PHE A 59 2.05 1.22 -4.21
CA PHE A 59 2.92 1.38 -3.05
C PHE A 59 3.60 0.07 -2.74
N HIS A 60 4.92 0.14 -2.57
CA HIS A 60 5.70 -0.93 -1.99
C HIS A 60 6.05 -0.57 -0.55
N CYS A 61 5.60 -1.38 0.40
CA CYS A 61 5.76 -1.13 1.82
C CYS A 61 6.61 -2.21 2.46
N LEU A 62 7.58 -1.80 3.27
CA LEU A 62 8.28 -2.68 4.20
C LEU A 62 7.72 -2.40 5.60
N LEU A 63 7.06 -3.42 6.15
CA LEU A 63 6.38 -3.36 7.45
C LEU A 63 7.23 -4.06 8.52
N MET A 64 7.50 -3.36 9.61
CA MET A 64 8.15 -3.89 10.82
C MET A 64 7.10 -4.55 11.70
N VAL A 65 7.23 -5.86 11.90
CA VAL A 65 6.33 -6.68 12.71
C VAL A 65 7.15 -7.55 13.65
N GLN A 66 6.58 -7.90 14.81
CA GLN A 66 7.20 -8.87 15.72
C GLN A 66 7.31 -10.25 15.06
N PRO A 67 8.36 -11.05 15.35
CA PRO A 67 8.48 -12.41 14.82
C PRO A 67 7.28 -13.31 15.12
N SER A 68 6.58 -13.07 16.24
CA SER A 68 5.36 -13.79 16.63
C SER A 68 4.19 -13.59 15.66
N TRP A 69 4.23 -12.57 14.80
CA TRP A 69 3.22 -12.35 13.75
C TRP A 69 3.06 -13.59 12.86
N PHE A 70 4.16 -14.27 12.54
CA PHE A 70 4.18 -15.45 11.67
C PHE A 70 3.94 -16.78 12.41
N LYS A 71 3.74 -16.72 13.73
CA LYS A 71 3.50 -17.90 14.58
C LYS A 71 2.02 -18.12 14.87
N ARG A 72 1.14 -17.21 14.43
CA ARG A 72 -0.31 -17.40 14.52
C ARG A 72 -0.70 -18.41 13.44
N GLU A 73 -1.14 -19.58 13.88
CA GLU A 73 -1.83 -20.60 13.09
C GLU A 73 -2.90 -19.92 12.23
N GLU A 74 -3.01 -20.36 10.96
CA GLU A 74 -3.99 -19.91 9.98
C GLU A 74 -5.34 -19.61 10.63
N LEU A 75 -5.80 -18.37 10.49
CA LEU A 75 -7.22 -18.07 10.62
C LEU A 75 -7.93 -18.88 9.52
N ARG A 76 -8.45 -20.05 9.90
CA ARG A 76 -9.53 -20.73 9.21
C ARG A 76 -10.79 -19.86 9.20
#